data_AF-A0A519YNY1-F1
#
_entry.id   AF-A0A519YNY1-F1
#
_cell.length_a   1.000
_cell.length_b   1.000
_cell.length_c   1.000
_cell.angle_alpha   90.00
_cell.angle_beta   90.00
_cell.angle_gamma   90.00
#
_symmetry.space_group_name_H-M   'P 1'
#
loop_
_entity.id
_entity.type
_entity.pdbx_description
1 polymer ?
#
loop_
_entity_poly.entity_id
_entity_poly.type
_entity_poly.pdbx_seq_one_letter_code
_entity_poly.pdbx_strand_id
1 'polypeptide(L)' 'PYFPGKVERFHQNFPDPAKATGTAEEVMDEFRRVRDLIKVYSDDFISEHINQKT' A
#
# COMPACT_ATOMS: atom_id res chain seq x y z
N PRO A 1 -7.90 8.20 8.89
CA PRO A 1 -9.30 8.12 9.40
C PRO A 1 -9.31 7.67 10.87
N TYR A 2 -10.35 7.99 11.63
CA TYR A 2 -10.49 7.52 13.02
C TYR A 2 -11.24 6.18 13.06
N PHE A 3 -10.68 5.20 13.78
CA PHE A 3 -11.25 3.85 13.91
C PHE A 3 -11.35 3.47 15.39
N PRO A 4 -12.54 3.41 16.00
CA PRO A 4 -12.70 3.04 17.41
C PRO A 4 -12.44 1.55 17.65
N GLY A 5 -12.07 1.18 18.88
CA GLY A 5 -11.88 -0.21 19.32
C GLY A 5 -10.46 -0.57 19.74
N LYS A 6 -10.33 -1.67 20.51
CA LYS A 6 -9.04 -2.25 20.93
C LYS A 6 -8.59 -3.25 19.88
N VAL A 7 -7.87 -2.74 18.89
CA VAL A 7 -7.34 -3.50 17.75
C VAL A 7 -5.89 -3.10 17.52
N GLU A 8 -5.11 -4.04 17.00
CA GLU A 8 -3.83 -3.74 16.40
C GLU A 8 -4.05 -2.97 15.08
N ARG A 9 -3.24 -1.94 14.84
CA ARG A 9 -3.39 -1.05 13.69
C ARG A 9 -2.10 -1.02 12.90
N PHE A 10 -2.21 -1.34 11.62
CA PHE A 10 -1.12 -1.24 10.66
C PHE A 10 -1.38 -0.06 9.74
N HIS A 11 -0.41 0.84 9.62
CA HIS A 11 -0.52 2.03 8.78
C HIS A 11 0.72 2.12 7.90
N GLN A 12 0.51 2.03 6.58
CA GLN A 12 1.54 2.24 5.58
C GLN A 12 1.12 3.36 4.64
N ASN A 13 2.00 4.34 4.44
CA ASN A 13 1.78 5.42 3.49
C ASN A 13 2.25 5.00 2.10
N PHE A 14 1.45 5.31 1.09
CA PHE A 14 1.84 5.22 -0.31
C PHE A 14 1.75 6.60 -0.96
N PRO A 15 2.59 6.89 -1.95
CA PRO A 15 2.40 8.06 -2.81
C PRO A 15 1.00 8.03 -3.44
N ASP A 16 0.38 9.19 -3.60
CA ASP A 16 -0.91 9.32 -4.27
C ASP A 16 -0.70 9.45 -5.78
N PRO A 17 -0.97 8.41 -6.58
CA PRO A 17 -0.67 8.43 -8.01
C PRO A 17 -1.58 9.40 -8.77
N ALA A 18 -2.72 9.80 -8.20
CA ALA A 18 -3.59 10.79 -8.81
C ALA A 18 -3.00 12.22 -8.78
N LYS A 19 -1.92 12.44 -8.00
CA LYS A 19 -1.17 13.70 -8.00
C LYS A 19 -0.07 13.77 -9.04
N ALA A 20 0.20 12.67 -9.75
CA ALA A 20 1.16 12.68 -10.84
C ALA A 20 0.74 13.69 -11.92
N THR A 21 1.70 14.43 -12.45
CA THR A 21 1.52 15.35 -13.56
C THR A 21 2.49 14.98 -14.68
N GLY A 22 2.13 15.31 -15.91
CA GLY A 22 2.92 14.96 -17.10
C GLY A 22 2.05 14.35 -18.19
N THR A 23 2.67 13.54 -19.04
CA THR A 23 2.02 12.76 -20.08
C THR A 23 1.12 11.67 -19.49
N ALA A 24 0.20 11.16 -20.29
CA ALA A 24 -0.65 10.04 -19.89
C ALA A 24 0.16 8.78 -19.52
N GLU A 25 1.31 8.58 -20.17
CA GLU A 25 2.23 7.48 -19.87
C GLU A 25 2.89 7.65 -18.51
N GLU A 26 3.43 8.84 -18.20
CA GLU A 26 4.04 9.15 -16.89
C GLU A 26 3.03 9.00 -15.74
N VAL A 27 1.79 9.46 -15.93
CA VAL A 27 0.73 9.27 -14.95
C VAL A 27 0.45 7.77 -14.76
N MET A 28 0.28 7.02 -15.86
CA MET A 28 0.01 5.60 -15.79
C MET A 28 1.15 4.81 -15.13
N ASP A 29 2.40 5.21 -15.35
CA ASP A 29 3.57 4.61 -14.74
C ASP A 29 3.62 4.86 -13.23
N GLU A 30 3.19 6.04 -12.76
CA GLU A 30 3.06 6.29 -11.33
C GLU A 30 1.98 5.40 -10.69
N PHE A 31 0.85 5.18 -11.36
CA PHE A 31 -0.16 4.22 -10.90
C PHE A 31 0.40 2.79 -10.81
N ARG A 32 1.15 2.34 -11.83
CA ARG A 32 1.80 1.02 -11.82
C ARG A 32 2.82 0.91 -10.69
N ARG A 33 3.62 1.94 -10.47
CA ARG A 33 4.62 2.00 -9.40
C ARG A 33 3.96 1.88 -8.02
N VAL A 34 2.91 2.67 -7.76
CA VAL A 34 2.20 2.60 -6.47
C VAL A 34 1.52 1.25 -6.26
N ARG A 35 0.91 0.67 -7.31
CA ARG A 35 0.37 -0.71 -7.26
C ARG A 35 1.44 -1.72 -6.84
N ASP A 36 2.64 -1.63 -7.41
CA ASP A 36 3.72 -2.58 -7.12
C ASP A 36 4.25 -2.40 -5.69
N LEU A 37 4.28 -1.16 -5.16
CA LEU A 37 4.57 -0.92 -3.74
C LEU A 37 3.53 -1.56 -2.80
N ILE A 38 2.25 -1.43 -3.13
CA ILE A 38 1.16 -2.06 -2.36
C ILE A 38 1.30 -3.58 -2.38
N LYS A 39 1.67 -4.15 -3.54
CA LYS A 39 1.89 -5.59 -3.68
C LYS A 39 2.99 -6.10 -2.75
N VAL A 40 4.16 -5.47 -2.77
CA VAL A 40 5.29 -5.84 -1.89
C VAL A 40 4.89 -5.74 -0.42
N TYR A 41 4.29 -4.62 -0.02
CA TYR A 41 3.82 -4.45 1.36
C TYR A 41 2.82 -5.53 1.78
N SER A 42 1.91 -5.94 0.89
CA SER A 42 0.93 -6.98 1.19
C SER A 42 1.58 -8.35 1.38
N ASP A 43 2.56 -8.68 0.53
CA ASP A 43 3.30 -9.95 0.61
C ASP A 43 4.11 -10.02 1.93
N ASP A 44 4.77 -8.93 2.29
CA ASP A 44 5.50 -8.80 3.56
C ASP A 44 4.55 -8.91 4.76
N PHE A 45 3.42 -8.19 4.72
CA PHE A 45 2.41 -8.21 5.78
C PHE A 45 1.89 -9.63 6.06
N ILE A 46 1.57 -10.39 5.01
CA ILE A 46 1.11 -11.77 5.12
C ILE A 46 2.17 -12.66 5.77
N SER A 47 3.41 -12.52 5.31
CA SER A 47 4.55 -13.31 5.80
C SER A 47 4.81 -13.04 7.27
N GLU A 48 4.72 -11.78 7.69
CA GLU A 48 5.02 -11.35 9.06
C GLU A 48 3.86 -11.59 10.04
N HIS A 49 2.60 -11.41 9.62
CA HIS A 49 1.47 -11.29 10.55
C HIS A 49 0.38 -12.36 10.40
N ILE A 50 0.28 -13.04 9.25
CA ILE A 50 -0.82 -13.99 8.98
C ILE A 50 -0.33 -15.43 9.00
N ASN A 51 0.83 -15.69 8.40
CA ASN A 51 1.36 -17.06 8.25
C ASN A 51 2.13 -17.57 9.48
N GLN A 52 2.20 -16.81 10.57
CA GLN A 52 2.77 -17.32 11.82
C GLN A 52 1.81 -18.38 12.41
N LYS A 53 2.13 -19.65 12.17
CA LYS A 53 1.50 -20.77 12.89
C LYS A 53 1.75 -20.59 14.38
N THR A 54 0.67 -20.56 15.14
CA THR A 54 0.68 -20.84 16.58
C THR A 54 1.11 -22.28 16.82
#